data_AF-A0A958BKD5-F1
#
_entry.id   AF-A0A958BKD5-F1
#
_cell.length_a   1.000
_cell.length_b   1.000
_cell.length_c   1.000
_cell.angle_alpha   90.00
_cell.angle_beta   90.00
_cell.angle_gamma   90.00
#
_symmetry.space_group_name_H-M   'P 1'
#
loop_
_entity.id
_entity.type
_entity.pdbx_description
1 polymer ?
#
loop_
_entity_poly.entity_id
_entity_poly.type
_entity_poly.pdbx_seq_one_letter_code
_entity_poly.pdbx_strand_id
1 'polypeptide(L)'
;MQQVALLLRPKIQGARNGFRRFGQTRTRALFIGAVGAFFWLIVFAGVWRGLWRVEHIVPTAAAAFGKQVLSWIVIMALTVLVYSNVIVAISVYFLSRELDLVFATPVKRESVFYSKFLETLAGSSWMIFIFLTPVLLGYAMYFEPPWHFYAAAPVLLLAFFSIPTALAVLLSMALTNVFPARKLRDLFFLILLVLLSGFIFFVRYLRPELLVNPNNRRTAIEYVLNLERSGSPLLPSTWLTELFSKMLGMASVPNDRLILYGVLLLSSAAALVVICERTAHHFYHAGWSRTQEARRVEIEQGLPESGTERLKMRLAGIAALQVLPRTLRRMVEWFCRMSARAIGAIIPGVHRPVIEKDLLTFFRDTSQWSQFLLVGAITSVYILNIYLINLSGGIVDAVIDLQGLKSVISFLNIGMVGFVLASVCLRFVFPAVSLEGEAVWIIRSSPITAREFLRSKLWTYLIPLLLLAGLLSATSTWLLEAHAFISWVSAVTVILMTLGVGAMGVGLGAMYPDFRYENAARVSMSYGGVLYMLLSMCYVGAVLVIEALPVYLYMRAELSGQVLGMTERYAIVVALGATVILTAAAGWIPLQRGRQALENPG
;
A
#
# COMPACT_ATOMS: atom_id res chain seq x y z
N MET A 1 13.97 28.80 5.42
CA MET A 1 14.82 27.70 4.92
C MET A 1 15.82 27.16 5.94
N GLN A 2 16.68 27.98 6.58
CA GLN A 2 17.68 27.48 7.55
C GLN A 2 17.07 26.68 8.71
N GLN A 3 15.96 27.15 9.29
CA GLN A 3 15.25 26.44 10.36
C GLN A 3 14.67 25.09 9.90
N VAL A 4 14.11 25.03 8.69
CA VAL A 4 13.59 23.77 8.09
C VAL A 4 14.72 22.75 7.94
N ALA A 5 15.88 23.19 7.45
CA ALA A 5 17.06 22.34 7.32
C ALA A 5 17.55 21.84 8.68
N LEU A 6 17.53 22.69 9.72
CA LEU A 6 17.90 22.30 11.09
C LEU A 6 16.94 21.25 11.67
N LEU A 7 15.62 21.39 11.47
CA LEU A 7 14.63 20.42 11.93
C LEU A 7 14.75 19.07 11.21
N LEU A 8 15.10 19.08 9.92
CA LEU A 8 15.27 17.85 9.14
C LEU A 8 16.64 17.18 9.38
N ARG A 9 17.65 17.93 9.84
CA ARG A 9 19.03 17.45 9.98
C ARG A 9 19.16 16.20 10.88
N PRO A 10 18.53 16.11 12.07
CA PRO A 10 18.59 14.89 12.88
C PRO A 10 18.00 13.67 12.17
N LYS A 11 16.95 13.85 11.36
CA LYS A 11 16.31 12.77 10.58
C LYS A 11 17.19 12.31 9.44
N ILE A 12 17.75 13.26 8.69
CA ILE A 12 18.71 12.98 7.61
C ILE A 12 19.97 12.30 8.18
N GLN A 13 20.47 12.77 9.33
CA GLN A 13 21.60 12.15 10.03
C GLN A 13 21.24 10.77 10.56
N GLY A 14 20.04 10.57 11.11
CA GLY A 14 19.54 9.27 11.54
C GLY A 14 19.45 8.28 10.39
N ALA A 15 18.87 8.70 9.27
CA ALA A 15 18.82 7.90 8.04
C ALA A 15 20.23 7.58 7.51
N ARG A 16 21.10 8.59 7.39
CA ARG A 16 22.49 8.44 6.93
C ARG A 16 23.31 7.53 7.86
N ASN A 17 23.17 7.68 9.17
CA ASN A 17 23.86 6.86 10.15
C ASN A 17 23.28 5.45 10.19
N GLY A 18 21.98 5.28 9.95
CA GLY A 18 21.35 3.98 9.70
C GLY A 18 21.99 3.29 8.50
N PHE A 19 22.08 3.96 7.36
CA PHE A 19 22.77 3.46 6.16
C PHE A 19 24.25 3.16 6.42
N ARG A 20 24.97 3.99 7.19
CA ARG A 20 26.40 3.77 7.53
C ARG A 20 26.63 2.64 8.53
N ARG A 21 25.82 2.51 9.58
CA ARG A 21 25.86 1.38 10.52
C ARG A 21 25.57 0.08 9.80
N PHE A 22 24.65 0.10 8.84
CA PHE A 22 24.35 -1.06 8.00
C PHE A 22 25.45 -1.39 6.99
N GLY A 23 26.05 -0.34 6.41
CA GLY A 23 27.19 -0.40 5.51
C GLY A 23 28.54 -0.65 6.19
N GLN A 24 28.59 -0.99 7.49
CA GLN A 24 29.84 -1.38 8.17
C GLN A 24 30.53 -2.55 7.43
N THR A 25 29.76 -3.40 6.75
CA THR A 25 30.28 -4.39 5.81
C THR A 25 29.94 -3.98 4.38
N ARG A 26 30.95 -3.70 3.56
CA ARG A 26 30.82 -3.39 2.12
C ARG A 26 29.91 -4.39 1.38
N THR A 27 29.90 -5.64 1.82
CA THR A 27 29.05 -6.72 1.30
C THR A 27 27.56 -6.47 1.46
N ARG A 28 27.10 -5.89 2.58
CA ARG A 28 25.68 -5.60 2.82
C ARG A 28 25.18 -4.44 1.94
N ALA A 29 25.98 -3.39 1.83
CA ALA A 29 25.71 -2.26 0.94
C ALA A 29 25.59 -2.71 -0.53
N LEU A 30 26.56 -3.52 -0.99
CA LEU A 30 26.54 -4.12 -2.32
C LEU A 30 25.32 -5.02 -2.53
N PHE A 31 24.93 -5.82 -1.52
CA PHE A 31 23.76 -6.67 -1.61
C PHE A 31 22.46 -5.88 -1.83
N ILE A 32 22.24 -4.78 -1.09
CA ILE A 32 21.02 -3.97 -1.26
C ILE A 32 21.04 -3.25 -2.61
N GLY A 33 22.20 -2.70 -2.99
CA GLY A 33 22.37 -2.10 -4.31
C GLY A 33 22.07 -3.09 -5.42
N ALA A 34 22.55 -4.33 -5.29
CA ALA A 34 22.28 -5.42 -6.23
C ALA A 34 20.79 -5.81 -6.25
N VAL A 35 20.13 -5.96 -5.09
CA VAL A 35 18.69 -6.25 -5.01
C VAL A 35 17.87 -5.12 -5.60
N GLY A 36 18.20 -3.86 -5.31
CA GLY A 36 17.53 -2.70 -5.87
C GLY A 36 17.72 -2.59 -7.39
N ALA A 37 18.93 -2.82 -7.88
CA ALA A 37 19.23 -2.87 -9.31
C ALA A 37 18.49 -4.03 -9.99
N PHE A 38 18.46 -5.22 -9.36
CA PHE A 38 17.71 -6.37 -9.85
C PHE A 38 16.21 -6.09 -9.93
N PHE A 39 15.64 -5.46 -8.89
CA PHE A 39 14.25 -4.99 -8.90
C PHE A 39 13.99 -4.04 -10.07
N TRP A 40 14.84 -3.03 -10.25
CA TRP A 40 14.74 -2.07 -11.35
C TRP A 40 14.82 -2.76 -12.71
N LEU A 41 15.78 -3.68 -12.88
CA LEU A 41 15.95 -4.43 -14.12
C LEU A 41 14.72 -5.30 -14.44
N ILE A 42 14.13 -5.97 -13.44
CA ILE A 42 12.90 -6.76 -13.65
C ILE A 42 11.75 -5.86 -14.11
N VAL A 43 11.49 -4.77 -13.38
CA VAL A 43 10.35 -3.88 -13.69
C VAL A 43 10.56 -3.22 -15.04
N PHE A 44 11.76 -2.69 -15.30
CA PHE A 44 12.15 -2.11 -16.58
C PHE A 44 11.97 -3.11 -17.73
N ALA A 45 12.56 -4.31 -17.60
CA ALA A 45 12.49 -5.32 -18.64
C ALA A 45 11.07 -5.86 -18.84
N GLY A 46 10.26 -5.93 -17.78
CA GLY A 46 8.85 -6.33 -17.84
C GLY A 46 8.01 -5.35 -18.67
N VAL A 47 8.16 -4.04 -18.42
CA VAL A 47 7.47 -3.01 -19.20
C VAL A 47 7.97 -3.00 -20.64
N TRP A 48 9.29 -2.95 -20.84
CA TRP A 48 9.90 -2.89 -22.17
C TRP A 48 9.54 -4.11 -23.03
N ARG A 49 9.70 -5.34 -22.50
CA ARG A 49 9.30 -6.56 -23.22
C ARG A 49 7.80 -6.67 -23.41
N GLY A 50 7.00 -6.21 -22.45
CA GLY A 50 5.55 -6.21 -22.54
C GLY A 50 5.06 -5.38 -23.73
N LEU A 51 5.55 -4.15 -23.87
CA LEU A 51 5.23 -3.26 -24.98
C LEU A 51 5.73 -3.84 -26.32
N TRP A 52 6.98 -4.29 -26.36
CA TRP A 52 7.56 -4.93 -27.55
C TRP A 52 6.75 -6.15 -28.01
N ARG A 53 6.27 -6.98 -27.09
CA ARG A 53 5.43 -8.15 -27.40
C ARG A 53 4.08 -7.73 -27.98
N VAL A 54 3.44 -6.72 -27.40
CA VAL A 54 2.15 -6.21 -27.88
C VAL A 54 2.28 -5.68 -29.30
N GLU A 55 3.33 -4.93 -29.61
CA GLU A 55 3.59 -4.43 -30.97
C GLU A 55 3.79 -5.55 -31.99
N HIS A 56 4.50 -6.62 -31.62
CA HIS A 56 4.71 -7.77 -32.51
C HIS A 56 3.41 -8.53 -32.82
N ILE A 57 2.42 -8.48 -31.93
CA ILE A 57 1.12 -9.12 -32.14
C ILE A 57 0.19 -8.16 -32.89
N VAL A 58 0.14 -6.89 -32.47
CA VAL A 58 -0.70 -5.84 -33.05
C VAL A 58 0.09 -4.53 -33.13
N PRO A 59 0.65 -4.18 -34.31
CA PRO A 59 1.56 -3.04 -34.48
C PRO A 59 1.02 -1.68 -34.02
N THR A 60 -0.29 -1.47 -34.08
CA THR A 60 -0.94 -0.21 -33.68
C THR A 60 -1.42 -0.18 -32.23
N ALA A 61 -1.41 -1.32 -31.51
CA ALA A 61 -1.98 -1.40 -30.17
C ALA A 61 -1.02 -1.01 -29.04
N ALA A 62 0.31 -1.04 -29.28
CA ALA A 62 1.30 -0.83 -28.22
C ALA A 62 1.20 0.55 -27.55
N ALA A 63 0.92 1.60 -28.33
CA ALA A 63 0.73 2.96 -27.81
C ALA A 63 -0.54 3.10 -26.97
N ALA A 64 -1.66 2.55 -27.44
CA ALA A 64 -2.93 2.57 -26.73
C ALA A 64 -2.87 1.72 -25.43
N PHE A 65 -2.33 0.51 -25.54
CA PHE A 65 -2.11 -0.38 -24.39
C PHE A 65 -1.15 0.25 -23.38
N GLY A 66 -0.04 0.82 -23.84
CA GLY A 66 0.93 1.51 -22.99
C GLY A 66 0.32 2.70 -22.24
N LYS A 67 -0.45 3.56 -22.93
CA LYS A 67 -1.18 4.66 -22.29
C LYS A 67 -2.14 4.14 -21.21
N GLN A 68 -2.85 3.05 -21.50
CA GLN A 68 -3.82 2.47 -20.56
C GLN A 68 -3.14 1.89 -19.32
N VAL A 69 -2.06 1.12 -19.50
CA VAL A 69 -1.27 0.56 -18.39
C VAL A 69 -0.68 1.69 -17.55
N LEU A 70 -0.16 2.75 -18.17
CA LEU A 70 0.34 3.92 -17.46
C LEU A 70 -0.77 4.61 -16.65
N SER A 71 -1.97 4.76 -17.22
CA SER A 71 -3.15 5.30 -16.53
C SER A 71 -3.48 4.50 -15.26
N TRP A 72 -3.51 3.16 -15.35
CA TRP A 72 -3.75 2.28 -14.21
C TRP A 72 -2.69 2.39 -13.12
N ILE A 73 -1.41 2.47 -13.50
CA ILE A 73 -0.32 2.65 -12.56
C ILE A 73 -0.45 3.99 -11.82
N VAL A 74 -0.73 5.07 -12.56
CA VAL A 74 -0.82 6.42 -11.98
C VAL A 74 -2.07 6.60 -11.11
N ILE A 75 -3.23 6.07 -11.50
CA ILE A 75 -4.44 6.15 -10.67
C ILE A 75 -4.31 5.31 -9.39
N MET A 76 -3.66 4.15 -9.46
CA MET A 76 -3.35 3.34 -8.29
C MET A 76 -2.37 4.08 -7.37
N ALA A 77 -1.34 4.69 -7.95
CA ALA A 77 -0.40 5.53 -7.19
C ALA A 77 -1.12 6.68 -6.48
N LEU A 78 -2.02 7.40 -7.16
CA LEU A 78 -2.82 8.48 -6.55
C LEU A 78 -3.63 7.95 -5.37
N THR A 79 -4.32 6.84 -5.57
CA THR A 79 -5.17 6.19 -4.55
C THR A 79 -4.34 5.84 -3.32
N VAL A 80 -3.26 5.08 -3.49
CA VAL A 80 -2.38 4.67 -2.39
C VAL A 80 -1.77 5.89 -1.67
N LEU A 81 -1.40 6.95 -2.41
CA LEU A 81 -0.86 8.18 -1.84
C LEU A 81 -1.86 8.93 -0.98
N VAL A 82 -3.09 9.19 -1.47
CA VAL A 82 -4.12 9.91 -0.69
C VAL A 82 -4.32 9.22 0.66
N TYR A 83 -4.46 7.90 0.64
CA TYR A 83 -4.68 7.10 1.84
C TYR A 83 -3.47 7.07 2.78
N SER A 84 -2.28 6.73 2.25
CA SER A 84 -1.08 6.62 3.06
C SER A 84 -0.71 7.96 3.69
N ASN A 85 -0.89 9.07 2.95
CA ASN A 85 -0.57 10.40 3.45
C ASN A 85 -1.46 10.84 4.62
N VAL A 86 -2.72 10.41 4.73
CA VAL A 86 -3.57 10.79 5.88
C VAL A 86 -3.01 10.20 7.18
N ILE A 87 -2.60 8.92 7.15
CA ILE A 87 -2.04 8.24 8.33
C ILE A 87 -0.69 8.84 8.73
N VAL A 88 0.18 9.05 7.74
CA VAL A 88 1.49 9.65 7.98
C VAL A 88 1.31 11.08 8.49
N ALA A 89 0.41 11.88 7.90
CA ALA A 89 0.12 13.24 8.35
C ALA A 89 -0.34 13.25 9.82
N ILE A 90 -1.32 12.41 10.19
CA ILE A 90 -1.78 12.32 11.59
C ILE A 90 -0.62 11.94 12.53
N SER A 91 0.17 10.94 12.15
CA SER A 91 1.28 10.42 12.94
C SER A 91 2.42 11.44 13.12
N VAL A 92 2.70 12.24 12.08
CA VAL A 92 3.81 13.21 12.04
C VAL A 92 3.42 14.56 12.64
N TYR A 93 2.21 15.04 12.37
CA TYR A 93 1.74 16.36 12.79
C TYR A 93 1.12 16.39 14.18
N PHE A 94 0.51 15.30 14.65
CA PHE A 94 -0.27 15.34 15.90
C PHE A 94 0.24 14.38 16.97
N LEU A 95 0.67 13.16 16.60
CA LEU A 95 1.04 12.12 17.57
C LEU A 95 2.55 12.04 17.87
N SER A 96 3.37 12.89 17.26
CA SER A 96 4.82 12.77 17.36
C SER A 96 5.37 13.39 18.64
N ARG A 97 6.06 12.62 19.50
CA ARG A 97 6.68 13.11 20.76
C ARG A 97 7.70 14.24 20.59
N GLU A 98 8.38 14.29 19.44
CA GLU A 98 9.29 15.40 19.11
C GLU A 98 8.58 16.75 18.98
N LEU A 99 7.24 16.77 18.80
CA LEU A 99 6.48 18.01 18.76
C LEU A 99 6.52 18.74 20.09
N ASP A 100 6.55 18.01 21.22
CA ASP A 100 6.65 18.59 22.56
C ASP A 100 7.93 19.43 22.68
N LEU A 101 9.05 18.92 22.16
CA LEU A 101 10.31 19.63 22.13
C LEU A 101 10.33 20.77 21.10
N VAL A 102 9.81 20.53 19.89
CA VAL A 102 9.83 21.53 18.81
C VAL A 102 8.97 22.74 19.17
N PHE A 103 7.80 22.55 19.77
CA PHE A 103 6.94 23.65 20.21
C PHE A 103 7.47 24.38 21.45
N ALA A 104 8.34 23.76 22.25
CA ALA A 104 9.03 24.43 23.35
C ALA A 104 10.20 25.33 22.88
N THR A 105 10.66 25.18 21.64
CA THR A 105 11.77 25.97 21.06
C THR A 105 11.26 27.16 20.24
N PRO A 106 12.04 28.26 20.11
CA PRO A 106 11.65 29.47 19.37
C PRO A 106 11.74 29.28 17.85
N VAL A 107 11.07 28.27 17.31
CA VAL A 107 11.03 27.95 15.88
C VAL A 107 9.76 28.52 15.26
N LYS A 108 9.88 29.13 14.07
CA LYS A 108 8.71 29.67 13.37
C LYS A 108 7.73 28.57 12.99
N ARG A 109 6.42 28.85 13.08
CA ARG A 109 5.36 27.89 12.77
C ARG A 109 5.42 27.40 11.32
N GLU A 110 5.78 28.28 10.37
CA GLU A 110 5.94 27.89 8.97
C GLU A 110 7.09 26.87 8.81
N SER A 111 8.20 27.07 9.52
CA SER A 111 9.35 26.16 9.48
C SER A 111 8.98 24.76 10.00
N VAL A 112 8.14 24.69 11.04
CA VAL A 112 7.60 23.42 11.54
C VAL A 112 6.72 22.78 10.46
N PHE A 113 5.76 23.52 9.89
CA PHE A 113 4.90 23.03 8.83
C PHE A 113 5.69 22.45 7.64
N TYR A 114 6.60 23.22 7.04
CA TYR A 114 7.37 22.76 5.88
C TYR A 114 8.24 21.53 6.20
N SER A 115 8.83 21.46 7.41
CA SER A 115 9.60 20.28 7.81
C SER A 115 8.73 19.02 7.89
N LYS A 116 7.53 19.12 8.45
CA LYS A 116 6.57 18.02 8.60
C LYS A 116 5.90 17.67 7.28
N PHE A 117 5.71 18.64 6.40
CA PHE A 117 5.20 18.43 5.05
C PHE A 117 6.20 17.63 4.22
N LEU A 118 7.47 18.03 4.21
CA LEU A 118 8.54 17.29 3.53
C LEU A 118 8.73 15.89 4.10
N GLU A 119 8.63 15.71 5.42
CA GLU A 119 8.66 14.39 6.05
C GLU A 119 7.47 13.52 5.60
N THR A 120 6.27 14.09 5.54
CA THR A 120 5.06 13.37 5.12
C THR A 120 5.12 12.99 3.64
N LEU A 121 5.55 13.93 2.79
CA LEU A 121 5.74 13.73 1.35
C LEU A 121 6.76 12.63 1.08
N ALA A 122 7.93 12.70 1.72
CA ALA A 122 8.97 11.69 1.58
C ALA A 122 8.52 10.34 2.14
N GLY A 123 7.89 10.34 3.32
CA GLY A 123 7.48 9.12 4.04
C GLY A 123 6.42 8.28 3.33
N SER A 124 5.51 8.92 2.57
CA SER A 124 4.49 8.19 1.81
C SER A 124 4.89 7.91 0.37
N SER A 125 5.70 8.77 -0.26
CA SER A 125 5.91 8.73 -1.71
C SER A 125 7.16 7.95 -2.14
N TRP A 126 8.08 7.66 -1.22
CA TRP A 126 9.36 7.00 -1.57
C TRP A 126 9.17 5.66 -2.30
N MET A 127 8.21 4.85 -1.86
CA MET A 127 7.95 3.52 -2.44
C MET A 127 7.43 3.63 -3.87
N ILE A 128 6.50 4.56 -4.11
CA ILE A 128 5.92 4.79 -5.44
C ILE A 128 6.96 5.40 -6.37
N PHE A 129 7.82 6.29 -5.88
CA PHE A 129 8.92 6.83 -6.67
C PHE A 129 9.89 5.74 -7.13
N ILE A 130 10.31 4.84 -6.22
CA ILE A 130 11.19 3.71 -6.55
C ILE A 130 10.55 2.75 -7.57
N PHE A 131 9.23 2.53 -7.49
CA PHE A 131 8.50 1.68 -8.43
C PHE A 131 8.28 2.34 -9.80
N LEU A 132 7.87 3.60 -9.83
CA LEU A 132 7.47 4.31 -11.05
C LEU A 132 8.67 4.70 -11.92
N THR A 133 9.84 4.90 -11.31
CA THR A 133 11.06 5.26 -12.05
C THR A 133 11.46 4.20 -13.10
N PRO A 134 11.68 2.91 -12.76
CA PRO A 134 12.00 1.89 -13.76
C PRO A 134 10.86 1.64 -14.77
N VAL A 135 9.59 1.85 -14.37
CA VAL A 135 8.45 1.81 -15.30
C VAL A 135 8.60 2.89 -16.37
N LEU A 136 8.79 4.15 -15.97
CA LEU A 136 8.95 5.27 -16.89
C LEU A 136 10.21 5.14 -17.76
N LEU A 137 11.30 4.60 -17.21
CA LEU A 137 12.49 4.28 -18.01
C LEU A 137 12.22 3.19 -19.05
N GLY A 138 11.42 2.17 -18.71
CA GLY A 138 11.01 1.12 -19.65
C GLY A 138 10.18 1.69 -20.81
N TYR A 139 9.26 2.61 -20.50
CA TYR A 139 8.53 3.37 -21.51
C TYR A 139 9.44 4.26 -22.36
N ALA A 140 10.38 4.99 -21.73
CA ALA A 140 11.29 5.87 -22.43
C ALA A 140 12.24 5.12 -23.37
N MET A 141 12.72 3.94 -22.98
CA MET A 141 13.56 3.13 -23.86
C MET A 141 12.79 2.58 -25.08
N TYR A 142 11.49 2.34 -24.93
CA TYR A 142 10.66 1.81 -26.01
C TYR A 142 10.20 2.90 -26.99
N PHE A 143 9.75 4.04 -26.48
CA PHE A 143 9.20 5.13 -27.30
C PHE A 143 10.22 6.23 -27.67
N GLU A 144 11.45 6.15 -27.17
CA GLU A 144 12.56 7.06 -27.47
C GLU A 144 12.19 8.56 -27.37
N PRO A 145 11.74 9.04 -26.18
CA PRO A 145 11.32 10.42 -26.01
C PRO A 145 12.53 11.39 -26.06
N PRO A 146 12.27 12.66 -26.38
CA PRO A 146 13.29 13.72 -26.32
C PRO A 146 13.84 13.94 -24.89
N TRP A 147 15.06 14.49 -24.80
CA TRP A 147 15.81 14.64 -23.54
C TRP A 147 15.05 15.39 -22.43
N HIS A 148 14.17 16.33 -22.80
CA HIS A 148 13.40 17.13 -21.84
C HIS A 148 12.41 16.27 -21.03
N PHE A 149 12.03 15.08 -21.49
CA PHE A 149 11.25 14.13 -20.70
C PHE A 149 11.97 13.73 -19.40
N TYR A 150 13.26 13.41 -19.47
CA TYR A 150 14.03 12.97 -18.31
C TYR A 150 14.20 14.06 -17.25
N ALA A 151 14.24 15.34 -17.67
CA ALA A 151 14.28 16.49 -16.76
C ALA A 151 12.90 16.84 -16.20
N ALA A 152 11.85 16.75 -17.02
CA ALA A 152 10.49 17.08 -16.61
C ALA A 152 9.87 16.00 -15.71
N ALA A 153 10.15 14.72 -15.93
CA ALA A 153 9.52 13.62 -15.19
C ALA A 153 9.69 13.72 -13.67
N PRO A 154 10.89 13.96 -13.10
CA PRO A 154 11.04 14.15 -11.65
C PRO A 154 10.23 15.33 -11.11
N VAL A 155 10.14 16.44 -11.86
CA VAL A 155 9.40 17.64 -11.45
C VAL A 155 7.89 17.37 -11.46
N LEU A 156 7.38 16.72 -12.51
CA LEU A 156 5.98 16.35 -12.62
C LEU A 156 5.57 15.33 -11.55
N LEU A 157 6.43 14.35 -11.25
CA LEU A 157 6.19 13.39 -10.16
C LEU A 157 6.17 14.07 -8.80
N LEU A 158 7.10 15.00 -8.52
CA LEU A 158 7.11 15.75 -7.27
C LEU A 158 5.84 16.58 -7.10
N ALA A 159 5.37 17.24 -8.16
CA ALA A 159 4.11 17.97 -8.15
C ALA A 159 2.91 17.04 -7.91
N PHE A 160 2.87 15.92 -8.63
CA PHE A 160 1.84 14.89 -8.47
C PHE A 160 1.80 14.31 -7.06
N PHE A 161 2.94 14.07 -6.40
CA PHE A 161 2.98 13.61 -5.00
C PHE A 161 2.56 14.67 -3.99
N SER A 162 2.83 15.94 -4.29
CA SER A 162 2.49 17.06 -3.39
C SER A 162 0.98 17.26 -3.25
N ILE A 163 0.21 17.01 -4.30
CA ILE A 163 -1.27 17.14 -4.31
C ILE A 163 -1.94 16.24 -3.26
N PRO A 164 -1.80 14.90 -3.28
CA PRO A 164 -2.41 14.01 -2.30
C PRO A 164 -1.84 14.22 -0.89
N THR A 165 -0.56 14.59 -0.75
CA THR A 165 0.00 14.94 0.57
C THR A 165 -0.66 16.19 1.14
N ALA A 166 -0.84 17.24 0.34
CA ALA A 166 -1.50 18.48 0.78
C ALA A 166 -2.98 18.25 1.13
N LEU A 167 -3.71 17.52 0.29
CA LEU A 167 -5.11 17.15 0.57
C LEU A 167 -5.23 16.34 1.87
N ALA A 168 -4.35 15.36 2.08
CA ALA A 168 -4.32 14.57 3.30
C ALA A 168 -3.99 15.39 4.55
N VAL A 169 -3.06 16.35 4.44
CA VAL A 169 -2.68 17.25 5.53
C VAL A 169 -3.84 18.19 5.89
N LEU A 170 -4.50 18.81 4.91
CA LEU A 170 -5.72 19.63 5.14
C LEU A 170 -6.82 18.82 5.80
N LEU A 171 -7.08 17.62 5.27
CA LEU A 171 -8.06 16.71 5.84
C LEU A 171 -7.68 16.39 7.28
N SER A 172 -6.43 15.97 7.56
CA SER A 172 -6.00 15.65 8.93
C SER A 172 -6.18 16.83 9.90
N MET A 173 -5.90 18.06 9.47
CA MET A 173 -6.11 19.26 10.27
C MET A 173 -7.59 19.56 10.52
N ALA A 174 -8.45 19.43 9.51
CA ALA A 174 -9.89 19.61 9.68
C ALA A 174 -10.43 18.56 10.67
N LEU A 175 -10.02 17.31 10.53
CA LEU A 175 -10.48 16.21 11.36
C LEU A 175 -10.07 16.39 12.83
N THR A 176 -8.81 16.73 13.13
CA THR A 176 -8.34 16.89 14.51
C THR A 176 -8.89 18.13 15.20
N ASN A 177 -9.32 19.14 14.43
CA ASN A 177 -9.97 20.32 14.98
C ASN A 177 -11.48 20.12 15.20
N VAL A 178 -12.17 19.35 14.35
CA VAL A 178 -13.61 19.11 14.53
C VAL A 178 -13.87 17.99 15.54
N PHE A 179 -13.03 16.96 15.55
CA PHE A 179 -13.24 15.77 16.38
C PHE A 179 -12.16 15.64 17.45
N PRO A 180 -12.51 15.39 18.72
CA PRO A 180 -11.54 15.01 19.75
C PRO A 180 -10.73 13.80 19.28
N ALA A 181 -9.43 13.74 19.59
CA ALA A 181 -8.54 12.65 19.15
C ALA A 181 -9.08 11.24 19.45
N ARG A 182 -9.90 11.10 20.50
CA ARG A 182 -10.58 9.86 20.91
C ARG A 182 -11.62 9.35 19.89
N LYS A 183 -12.23 10.24 19.09
CA LYS A 183 -13.23 9.94 18.05
C LYS A 183 -12.64 9.79 16.66
N LEU A 184 -11.33 10.01 16.48
CA LEU A 184 -10.66 9.75 15.19
C LEU A 184 -10.92 8.29 14.75
N ARG A 185 -11.11 7.38 15.71
CA ARG A 185 -11.53 5.98 15.49
C ARG A 185 -12.84 5.85 14.70
N ASP A 186 -13.91 6.51 15.14
CA ASP A 186 -15.24 6.48 14.48
C ASP A 186 -15.22 7.27 13.17
N LEU A 187 -14.35 8.27 13.10
CA LEU A 187 -14.18 9.13 11.95
C LEU A 187 -13.48 8.43 10.79
N PHE A 188 -12.53 7.52 11.04
CA PHE A 188 -11.96 6.68 9.98
C PHE A 188 -13.03 5.79 9.34
N PHE A 189 -13.96 5.24 10.13
CA PHE A 189 -15.12 4.51 9.61
C PHE A 189 -16.02 5.43 8.78
N LEU A 190 -16.28 6.65 9.24
CA LEU A 190 -17.10 7.62 8.53
C LEU A 190 -16.44 8.11 7.23
N ILE A 191 -15.13 8.36 7.23
CA ILE A 191 -14.38 8.73 6.02
C ILE A 191 -14.37 7.58 5.03
N LEU A 192 -14.12 6.35 5.48
CA LEU A 192 -14.21 5.14 4.65
C LEU A 192 -15.60 5.02 4.02
N LEU A 193 -16.65 5.17 4.84
CA LEU A 193 -18.03 5.11 4.39
C LEU A 193 -18.36 6.24 3.40
N VAL A 194 -17.97 7.48 3.67
CA VAL A 194 -18.22 8.63 2.79
C VAL A 194 -17.45 8.49 1.47
N LEU A 195 -16.20 8.02 1.51
CA LEU A 195 -15.43 7.74 0.29
C LEU A 195 -16.03 6.60 -0.52
N LEU A 196 -16.41 5.50 0.13
CA LEU A 196 -17.11 4.38 -0.51
C LEU A 196 -18.45 4.82 -1.10
N SER A 197 -19.29 5.49 -0.32
CA SER A 197 -20.59 5.99 -0.75
C SER A 197 -20.46 7.02 -1.86
N GLY A 198 -19.59 8.02 -1.71
CA GLY A 198 -19.33 9.04 -2.74
C GLY A 198 -18.83 8.43 -4.04
N PHE A 199 -17.97 7.42 -3.95
CA PHE A 199 -17.50 6.68 -5.12
C PHE A 199 -18.59 5.80 -5.73
N ILE A 200 -19.41 5.09 -4.94
CA ILE A 200 -20.57 4.33 -5.43
C ILE A 200 -21.57 5.27 -6.12
N PHE A 201 -21.82 6.45 -5.55
CA PHE A 201 -22.64 7.49 -6.17
C PHE A 201 -22.03 7.98 -7.47
N PHE A 202 -20.71 8.15 -7.54
CA PHE A 202 -20.00 8.48 -8.78
C PHE A 202 -20.16 7.39 -9.84
N VAL A 203 -20.01 6.11 -9.48
CA VAL A 203 -20.23 4.97 -10.39
C VAL A 203 -21.69 4.91 -10.86
N ARG A 204 -22.64 5.15 -9.95
CA ARG A 204 -24.08 5.17 -10.28
C ARG A 204 -24.46 6.39 -11.13
N TYR A 205 -23.78 7.51 -10.91
CA TYR A 205 -23.90 8.73 -11.72
C TYR A 205 -23.44 8.49 -13.17
N LEU A 206 -22.42 7.64 -13.37
CA LEU A 206 -21.97 7.23 -14.70
C LEU A 206 -23.00 6.37 -15.48
N ARG A 207 -24.15 6.02 -14.88
CA ARG A 207 -25.22 5.18 -15.45
C ARG A 207 -24.73 4.04 -16.36
N PRO A 208 -24.01 3.04 -15.82
CA PRO A 208 -23.56 1.86 -16.56
C PRO A 208 -24.67 1.14 -17.34
N GLU A 209 -25.89 1.21 -16.80
CA GLU A 209 -27.08 0.49 -17.25
C GLU A 209 -27.55 0.90 -18.66
N LEU A 210 -27.18 2.11 -19.11
CA LEU A 210 -27.48 2.58 -20.48
C LEU A 210 -26.53 1.97 -21.52
N LEU A 211 -25.38 1.42 -21.12
CA LEU A 211 -24.35 0.85 -22.00
C LEU A 211 -24.57 -0.65 -22.29
N VAL A 212 -25.35 -1.34 -21.45
CA VAL A 212 -25.59 -2.80 -21.55
C VAL A 212 -26.84 -3.13 -22.38
N ASN A 213 -27.64 -2.13 -22.79
CA ASN A 213 -28.81 -2.35 -23.63
C ASN A 213 -28.42 -2.61 -25.10
N PRO A 214 -28.64 -3.83 -25.64
CA PRO A 214 -28.16 -4.23 -26.97
C PRO A 214 -28.84 -3.51 -28.16
N ASN A 215 -29.87 -2.69 -27.91
CA ASN A 215 -30.59 -1.92 -28.92
C ASN A 215 -29.97 -0.55 -29.25
N ASN A 216 -29.04 -0.03 -28.43
CA ASN A 216 -28.34 1.25 -28.64
C ASN A 216 -26.90 1.09 -29.17
N ARG A 217 -26.62 -0.01 -29.89
CA ARG A 217 -25.27 -0.34 -30.41
C ARG A 217 -24.60 0.75 -31.27
N ARG A 218 -25.37 1.57 -32.00
CA ARG A 218 -24.82 2.70 -32.77
C ARG A 218 -24.34 3.86 -31.89
N THR A 219 -25.04 4.15 -30.78
CA THR A 219 -24.63 5.14 -29.78
C THR A 219 -23.46 4.64 -28.93
N ALA A 220 -23.36 3.32 -28.71
CA ALA A 220 -22.26 2.70 -27.98
C ALA A 220 -20.90 2.91 -28.69
N ILE A 221 -20.83 2.78 -30.01
CA ILE A 221 -19.59 3.01 -30.80
C ILE A 221 -19.14 4.47 -30.71
N GLU A 222 -20.06 5.43 -30.83
CA GLU A 222 -19.78 6.87 -30.60
C GLU A 222 -19.34 7.16 -29.16
N TYR A 223 -19.86 6.41 -28.18
CA TYR A 223 -19.45 6.53 -26.78
C TYR A 223 -18.08 5.88 -26.53
N VAL A 224 -17.72 4.79 -27.22
CA VAL A 224 -16.37 4.16 -27.19
C VAL A 224 -15.31 5.08 -27.75
N LEU A 225 -15.57 5.71 -28.90
CA LEU A 225 -14.68 6.70 -29.48
C LEU A 225 -14.56 7.94 -28.57
N ASN A 226 -15.53 8.18 -27.69
CA ASN A 226 -15.44 9.16 -26.61
C ASN A 226 -14.83 8.62 -25.29
N LEU A 227 -14.79 7.30 -25.07
CA LEU A 227 -14.12 6.64 -23.94
C LEU A 227 -12.62 6.46 -24.14
N GLU A 228 -12.10 6.59 -25.36
CA GLU A 228 -10.67 6.89 -25.58
C GLU A 228 -10.23 8.18 -24.85
N ARG A 229 -11.21 8.99 -24.41
CA ARG A 229 -11.07 10.17 -23.53
C ARG A 229 -11.49 9.90 -22.07
N SER A 230 -11.56 8.64 -21.63
CA SER A 230 -12.03 8.21 -20.30
C SER A 230 -11.02 8.41 -19.18
N GLY A 231 -10.49 9.61 -19.06
CA GLY A 231 -9.98 10.12 -17.80
C GLY A 231 -10.90 11.23 -17.34
N SER A 232 -11.34 11.24 -16.08
CA SER A 232 -11.98 12.45 -15.54
C SER A 232 -11.01 13.63 -15.72
N PRO A 233 -11.39 14.70 -16.44
CA PRO A 233 -10.49 15.83 -16.70
C PRO A 233 -10.06 16.58 -15.43
N LEU A 234 -10.64 16.22 -14.28
CA LEU A 234 -10.42 16.86 -12.99
C LEU A 234 -9.42 16.10 -12.10
N LEU A 235 -8.98 14.90 -12.49
CA LEU A 235 -8.10 14.09 -11.64
C LEU A 235 -6.62 14.38 -11.91
N PRO A 236 -5.78 14.56 -10.86
CA PRO A 236 -4.34 14.70 -11.02
C PRO A 236 -3.67 13.52 -11.74
N SER A 237 -4.26 12.33 -11.64
CA SER A 237 -3.76 11.14 -12.33
C SER A 237 -3.90 11.27 -13.85
N THR A 238 -5.01 11.85 -14.33
CA THR A 238 -5.24 11.99 -15.78
C THR A 238 -4.35 13.07 -16.36
N TRP A 239 -4.12 14.17 -15.63
CA TRP A 239 -3.16 15.21 -16.04
C TRP A 239 -1.76 14.63 -16.22
N LEU A 240 -1.28 13.83 -15.25
CA LEU A 240 0.03 13.21 -15.33
C LEU A 240 0.12 12.17 -16.46
N THR A 241 -0.89 11.32 -16.62
CA THR A 241 -0.92 10.31 -17.68
C THR A 241 -0.95 10.94 -19.07
N GLU A 242 -1.76 11.98 -19.29
CA GLU A 242 -1.82 12.68 -20.58
C GLU A 242 -0.48 13.37 -20.90
N LEU A 243 0.13 14.04 -19.91
CA LEU A 243 1.46 14.64 -20.05
C LEU A 243 2.50 13.61 -20.47
N PHE A 244 2.60 12.49 -19.74
CA PHE A 244 3.55 11.44 -20.08
C PHE A 244 3.24 10.77 -21.42
N SER A 245 1.98 10.47 -21.71
CA SER A 245 1.60 9.83 -22.98
C SER A 245 1.96 10.67 -24.19
N LYS A 246 1.84 12.01 -24.11
CA LYS A 246 2.25 12.91 -25.17
C LYS A 246 3.77 13.06 -25.25
N MET A 247 4.46 13.21 -24.12
CA MET A 247 5.92 13.33 -24.10
C MET A 247 6.63 12.05 -24.56
N LEU A 248 6.00 10.90 -24.35
CA LEU A 248 6.42 9.59 -24.83
C LEU A 248 5.90 9.27 -26.24
N GLY A 249 5.24 10.20 -26.94
CA GLY A 249 4.77 9.95 -28.31
C GLY A 249 3.66 8.90 -28.47
N MET A 250 3.02 8.45 -27.37
CA MET A 250 1.93 7.46 -27.41
C MET A 250 0.61 8.02 -27.95
N ALA A 251 0.38 9.33 -27.76
CA ALA A 251 -0.89 9.95 -28.12
C ALA A 251 -0.67 11.32 -28.79
N SER A 252 -1.45 11.58 -29.83
CA SER A 252 -1.54 12.87 -30.51
C SER A 252 -2.42 13.86 -29.74
N VAL A 253 -2.06 14.14 -28.49
CA VAL A 253 -2.72 15.19 -27.70
C VAL A 253 -2.38 16.57 -28.29
N PRO A 254 -3.36 17.45 -28.51
CA PRO A 254 -3.11 18.85 -28.89
C PRO A 254 -2.16 19.59 -27.92
N ASN A 255 -1.28 20.45 -28.45
CA ASN A 255 -0.23 21.10 -27.64
C ASN A 255 -0.78 22.08 -26.58
N ASP A 256 -1.93 22.70 -26.85
CA ASP A 256 -2.70 23.54 -25.93
C ASP A 256 -3.12 22.75 -24.67
N ARG A 257 -3.61 21.51 -24.85
CA ARG A 257 -3.99 20.64 -23.72
C ARG A 257 -2.78 20.19 -22.90
N LEU A 258 -1.62 20.01 -23.52
CA LEU A 258 -0.38 19.66 -22.81
C LEU A 258 0.06 20.79 -21.88
N ILE A 259 0.06 22.02 -22.38
CA ILE A 259 0.42 23.20 -21.57
C ILE A 259 -0.59 23.35 -20.44
N LEU A 260 -1.89 23.19 -20.73
CA LEU A 260 -2.95 23.26 -19.72
C LEU A 260 -2.73 22.24 -18.61
N TYR A 261 -2.56 20.95 -18.91
CA TYR A 261 -2.36 19.93 -17.87
C TYR A 261 -1.07 20.10 -17.09
N GLY A 262 0.01 20.55 -17.75
CA GLY A 262 1.28 20.85 -17.08
C GLY A 262 1.14 22.00 -16.08
N VAL A 263 0.53 23.11 -16.53
CA VAL A 263 0.25 24.26 -15.67
C VAL A 263 -0.68 23.86 -14.54
N LEU A 264 -1.76 23.13 -14.84
CA LEU A 264 -2.78 22.75 -13.86
C LEU A 264 -2.20 21.83 -12.78
N LEU A 265 -1.34 20.86 -13.14
CA LEU A 265 -0.64 20.00 -12.17
C LEU A 265 0.29 20.81 -11.25
N LEU A 266 1.15 21.66 -11.83
CA LEU A 266 2.11 22.46 -11.07
C LEU A 266 1.44 23.53 -10.21
N SER A 267 0.46 24.25 -10.78
CA SER A 267 -0.28 25.29 -10.09
C SER A 267 -1.14 24.72 -8.97
N SER A 268 -1.80 23.58 -9.19
CA SER A 268 -2.59 22.91 -8.14
C SER A 268 -1.71 22.41 -7.00
N ALA A 269 -0.55 21.83 -7.32
CA ALA A 269 0.42 21.40 -6.31
C ALA A 269 0.90 22.60 -5.45
N ALA A 270 1.32 23.69 -6.10
CA ALA A 270 1.77 24.89 -5.41
C ALA A 270 0.65 25.55 -4.58
N ALA A 271 -0.54 25.72 -5.17
CA ALA A 271 -1.68 26.33 -4.51
C ALA A 271 -2.10 25.53 -3.27
N LEU A 272 -2.19 24.19 -3.37
CA LEU A 272 -2.57 23.36 -2.23
C LEU A 272 -1.55 23.42 -1.09
N VAL A 273 -0.25 23.48 -1.39
CA VAL A 273 0.79 23.64 -0.35
C VAL A 273 0.66 24.98 0.37
N VAL A 274 0.39 26.07 -0.37
CA VAL A 274 0.15 27.40 0.23
C VAL A 274 -1.13 27.41 1.06
N ILE A 275 -2.22 26.81 0.56
CA ILE A 275 -3.48 26.68 1.31
C ILE A 275 -3.26 25.86 2.60
N CYS A 276 -2.47 24.78 2.54
CA CYS A 276 -2.09 24.00 3.71
C CYS A 276 -1.33 24.85 4.74
N GLU A 277 -0.31 25.58 4.30
CA GLU A 277 0.48 26.45 5.18
C GLU A 277 -0.40 27.48 5.87
N ARG A 278 -1.27 28.16 5.10
CA ARG A 278 -2.16 29.18 5.63
C ARG A 278 -3.18 28.61 6.61
N THR A 279 -3.71 27.42 6.31
CA THR A 279 -4.63 26.71 7.21
C THR A 279 -3.90 26.26 8.48
N ALA A 280 -2.68 25.73 8.35
CA ALA A 280 -1.86 25.30 9.47
C ALA A 280 -1.52 26.45 10.41
N HIS A 281 -1.23 27.64 9.88
CA HIS A 281 -0.96 28.83 10.69
C HIS A 281 -2.07 29.13 11.70
N HIS A 282 -3.33 28.88 11.35
CA HIS A 282 -4.50 29.16 12.19
C HIS A 282 -4.92 27.96 13.04
N PHE A 283 -4.95 26.76 12.45
CA PHE A 283 -5.62 25.61 13.04
C PHE A 283 -4.67 24.55 13.61
N TYR A 284 -3.38 24.58 13.28
CA TYR A 284 -2.47 23.50 13.65
C TYR A 284 -2.26 23.39 15.17
N HIS A 285 -1.97 24.51 15.83
CA HIS A 285 -1.71 24.54 17.27
C HIS A 285 -2.95 24.15 18.09
N ALA A 286 -4.13 24.62 17.69
CA ALA A 286 -5.39 24.27 18.34
C ALA A 286 -5.68 22.76 18.22
N GLY A 287 -5.49 22.19 17.03
CA GLY A 287 -5.65 20.76 16.80
C GLY A 287 -4.66 19.94 17.62
N TRP A 288 -3.40 20.36 17.68
CA TRP A 288 -2.37 19.68 18.47
C TRP A 288 -2.67 19.73 19.99
N SER A 289 -3.01 20.89 20.56
CA SER A 289 -3.36 21.01 21.99
C SER A 289 -4.50 20.07 22.38
N ARG A 290 -5.58 20.05 21.58
CA ARG A 290 -6.73 19.16 21.78
C ARG A 290 -6.35 17.68 21.75
N THR A 291 -5.38 17.30 20.92
CA THR A 291 -4.89 15.91 20.88
C THR A 291 -4.08 15.54 22.12
N GLN A 292 -3.35 16.48 22.74
CA GLN A 292 -2.56 16.24 23.94
C GLN A 292 -3.40 16.21 25.22
N GLU A 293 -4.40 17.09 25.34
CA GLU A 293 -5.35 17.08 26.46
C GLU A 293 -6.08 15.74 26.57
N ALA A 294 -6.40 15.12 25.42
CA ALA A 294 -7.01 13.79 25.38
C ALA A 294 -6.12 12.69 25.99
N ARG A 295 -4.79 12.86 26.01
CA ARG A 295 -3.79 11.91 26.54
C ARG A 295 -3.53 12.08 28.04
N ARG A 296 -3.61 13.30 28.59
CA ARG A 296 -3.29 13.60 30.00
C ARG A 296 -4.34 13.17 31.03
N VAL A 297 -5.62 13.15 30.66
CA VAL A 297 -6.72 12.74 31.56
C VAL A 297 -6.57 11.30 32.08
N GLU A 298 -5.74 10.47 31.44
CA GLU A 298 -5.45 9.09 31.87
C GLU A 298 -4.46 9.01 33.06
N ILE A 299 -3.64 10.05 33.28
CA ILE A 299 -2.59 10.05 34.32
C ILE A 299 -3.04 10.79 35.60
N GLU A 300 -3.92 11.80 35.47
CA GLU A 300 -4.37 12.64 36.60
C GLU A 300 -5.53 12.07 37.42
N GLN A 301 -6.17 10.97 36.99
CA GLN A 301 -7.08 10.23 37.87
C GLN A 301 -6.24 9.44 38.88
N GLY A 302 -6.01 10.05 40.04
CA GLY A 302 -5.13 9.59 41.12
C GLY A 302 -5.33 8.14 41.57
N LEU A 303 -4.32 7.63 42.28
CA LEU A 303 -4.31 6.29 42.87
C LEU A 303 -5.63 6.00 43.61
N PRO A 304 -6.42 5.02 43.17
CA PRO A 304 -7.72 4.73 43.77
C PRO A 304 -7.55 4.20 45.20
N GLU A 305 -8.14 4.91 46.16
CA GLU A 305 -8.07 4.60 47.59
C GLU A 305 -8.91 3.38 47.97
N SER A 306 -9.81 2.91 47.11
CA SER A 306 -10.72 1.78 47.39
C SER A 306 -10.62 0.62 46.39
N GLY A 307 -10.77 -0.61 46.87
CA GLY A 307 -10.73 -1.83 46.04
C GLY A 307 -11.83 -1.91 44.97
N THR A 308 -12.96 -1.24 45.20
CA THR A 308 -14.05 -1.08 44.24
C THR A 308 -13.72 -0.09 43.13
N GLU A 309 -12.95 0.97 43.42
CA GLU A 309 -12.42 1.86 42.37
C GLU A 309 -11.31 1.21 41.55
N ARG A 310 -10.47 0.35 42.15
CA ARG A 310 -9.53 -0.50 41.39
C ARG A 310 -10.25 -1.46 40.45
N LEU A 311 -11.40 -2.01 40.86
CA LEU A 311 -12.23 -2.87 40.00
C LEU A 311 -12.93 -2.04 38.91
N LYS A 312 -13.45 -0.85 39.24
CA LYS A 312 -14.00 0.09 38.26
C LYS A 312 -12.94 0.60 37.29
N MET A 313 -11.70 0.84 37.71
CA MET A 313 -10.57 1.20 36.85
C MET A 313 -10.06 0.02 36.03
N ARG A 314 -10.01 -1.20 36.57
CA ARG A 314 -9.75 -2.42 35.78
C ARG A 314 -10.82 -2.66 34.72
N LEU A 315 -12.07 -2.32 35.04
CA LEU A 315 -13.19 -2.29 34.10
C LEU A 315 -13.20 -1.02 33.22
N ALA A 316 -12.52 0.07 33.62
CA ALA A 316 -12.31 1.28 32.82
C ALA A 316 -11.05 1.20 31.94
N GLY A 317 -10.15 0.23 32.13
CA GLY A 317 -9.24 -0.23 31.07
C GLY A 317 -10.01 -0.80 29.87
N ILE A 318 -11.30 -1.10 30.06
CA ILE A 318 -12.29 -1.41 29.04
C ILE A 318 -13.03 -0.13 28.55
N ALA A 319 -12.60 1.08 28.96
CA ALA A 319 -13.16 2.36 28.49
C ALA A 319 -12.89 2.59 26.99
N ALA A 320 -11.88 1.94 26.42
CA ALA A 320 -11.70 1.84 24.97
C ALA A 320 -12.91 1.20 24.24
N LEU A 321 -13.80 0.49 24.97
CA LEU A 321 -15.02 -0.14 24.49
C LEU A 321 -16.31 0.58 24.95
N GLN A 322 -16.23 1.61 25.80
CA GLN A 322 -17.42 2.31 26.33
C GLN A 322 -18.09 3.25 25.32
N VAL A 323 -17.39 3.66 24.26
CA VAL A 323 -17.91 4.59 23.24
C VAL A 323 -18.66 3.86 22.11
N LEU A 324 -18.53 2.53 22.03
CA LEU A 324 -19.25 1.69 21.06
C LEU A 324 -20.71 1.48 21.50
N PRO A 325 -21.70 1.51 20.58
CA PRO A 325 -23.07 1.11 20.90
C PRO A 325 -23.05 -0.27 21.57
N ARG A 326 -23.89 -0.48 22.60
CA ARG A 326 -23.86 -1.71 23.44
C ARG A 326 -23.87 -3.01 22.61
N THR A 327 -24.51 -2.98 21.45
CA THR A 327 -24.51 -4.04 20.44
C THR A 327 -23.14 -4.27 19.82
N LEU A 328 -22.48 -3.23 19.32
CA LEU A 328 -21.17 -3.35 18.67
C LEU A 328 -20.07 -3.73 19.68
N ARG A 329 -20.15 -3.24 20.93
CA ARG A 329 -19.28 -3.69 22.03
C ARG A 329 -19.42 -5.19 22.29
N ARG A 330 -20.66 -5.67 22.43
CA ARG A 330 -20.93 -7.12 22.60
C ARG A 330 -20.46 -7.89 21.39
N MET A 331 -20.61 -7.36 20.17
CA MET A 331 -20.13 -7.97 18.94
C MET A 331 -18.61 -8.08 18.89
N VAL A 332 -17.87 -7.02 19.25
CA VAL A 332 -16.40 -7.04 19.30
C VAL A 332 -15.91 -7.95 20.41
N GLU A 333 -16.49 -7.90 21.62
CA GLU A 333 -16.11 -8.81 22.71
C GLU A 333 -16.48 -10.27 22.40
N TRP A 334 -17.58 -10.50 21.68
CA TRP A 334 -17.97 -11.82 21.20
C TRP A 334 -17.03 -12.29 20.08
N PHE A 335 -16.69 -11.42 19.13
CA PHE A 335 -15.76 -11.70 18.04
C PHE A 335 -14.35 -11.99 18.58
N CYS A 336 -13.82 -11.19 19.50
CA CYS A 336 -12.54 -11.45 20.17
C CYS A 336 -12.55 -12.79 20.92
N ARG A 337 -13.64 -13.12 21.61
CA ARG A 337 -13.78 -14.41 22.31
C ARG A 337 -13.92 -15.56 21.32
N MET A 338 -14.64 -15.37 20.23
CA MET A 338 -14.83 -16.39 19.20
C MET A 338 -13.54 -16.61 18.40
N SER A 339 -12.83 -15.55 18.01
CA SER A 339 -11.54 -15.63 17.33
C SER A 339 -10.48 -16.26 18.22
N ALA A 340 -10.39 -15.87 19.51
CA ALA A 340 -9.49 -16.52 20.46
C ALA A 340 -9.82 -18.00 20.68
N ARG A 341 -11.11 -18.38 20.68
CA ARG A 341 -11.55 -19.79 20.78
C ARG A 341 -11.30 -20.58 19.50
N ALA A 342 -11.58 -20.01 18.33
CA ALA A 342 -11.34 -20.64 17.03
C ALA A 342 -9.84 -20.83 16.77
N ILE A 343 -9.04 -19.81 17.07
CA ILE A 343 -7.58 -19.87 16.98
C ILE A 343 -7.02 -20.83 18.03
N GLY A 344 -7.58 -20.82 19.25
CA GLY A 344 -7.22 -21.76 20.31
C GLY A 344 -7.59 -23.22 20.03
N ALA A 345 -8.54 -23.47 19.10
CA ALA A 345 -8.89 -24.80 18.63
C ALA A 345 -8.00 -25.27 17.46
N ILE A 346 -7.47 -24.34 16.66
CA ILE A 346 -6.63 -24.63 15.48
C ILE A 346 -5.13 -24.66 15.83
N ILE A 347 -4.68 -23.93 16.87
CA ILE A 347 -3.27 -23.77 17.23
C ILE A 347 -2.98 -24.35 18.63
N PRO A 348 -2.32 -25.52 18.75
CA PRO A 348 -1.96 -26.10 20.04
C PRO A 348 -0.76 -25.42 20.71
N GLY A 349 -0.74 -25.41 22.05
CA GLY A 349 0.48 -25.24 22.88
C GLY A 349 0.89 -23.82 23.28
N VAL A 350 2.22 -23.63 23.39
CA VAL A 350 2.94 -22.46 23.96
C VAL A 350 2.68 -21.14 23.21
N HIS A 351 2.19 -21.19 21.97
CA HIS A 351 1.96 -20.00 21.15
C HIS A 351 0.68 -19.23 21.51
N ARG A 352 -0.33 -19.92 22.06
CA ARG A 352 -1.67 -19.36 22.29
C ARG A 352 -1.67 -18.06 23.12
N PRO A 353 -0.93 -17.94 24.25
CA PRO A 353 -0.94 -16.72 25.06
C PRO A 353 -0.39 -15.50 24.32
N VAL A 354 0.63 -15.70 23.47
CA VAL A 354 1.24 -14.61 22.67
C VAL A 354 0.27 -14.14 21.60
N ILE A 355 -0.39 -15.07 20.90
CA ILE A 355 -1.38 -14.77 19.87
C ILE A 355 -2.60 -14.06 20.48
N GLU A 356 -3.10 -14.56 21.62
CA GLU A 356 -4.22 -13.95 22.33
C GLU A 356 -3.88 -12.53 22.80
N LYS A 357 -2.67 -12.33 23.36
CA LYS A 357 -2.15 -11.00 23.70
C LYS A 357 -2.15 -10.08 22.48
N ASP A 358 -1.56 -10.52 21.37
CA ASP A 358 -1.42 -9.69 20.17
C ASP A 358 -2.76 -9.34 19.55
N LEU A 359 -3.71 -10.28 19.47
CA LEU A 359 -5.06 -10.01 18.98
C LEU A 359 -5.81 -9.04 19.89
N LEU A 360 -5.77 -9.25 21.21
CA LEU A 360 -6.39 -8.33 22.16
C LEU A 360 -5.74 -6.94 22.08
N THR A 361 -4.43 -6.87 21.89
CA THR A 361 -3.71 -5.60 21.71
C THR A 361 -4.08 -4.94 20.40
N PHE A 362 -4.17 -5.68 19.29
CA PHE A 362 -4.62 -5.19 17.98
C PHE A 362 -6.01 -4.55 18.06
N PHE A 363 -6.97 -5.24 18.70
CA PHE A 363 -8.33 -4.72 18.85
C PHE A 363 -8.42 -3.58 19.87
N ARG A 364 -7.47 -3.46 20.81
CA ARG A 364 -7.41 -2.37 21.79
C ARG A 364 -6.66 -1.15 21.26
N ASP A 365 -5.69 -1.31 20.37
CA ASP A 365 -4.87 -0.24 19.81
C ASP A 365 -5.63 0.51 18.70
N THR A 366 -5.89 1.78 18.95
CA THR A 366 -6.64 2.66 18.05
C THR A 366 -5.87 2.97 16.77
N SER A 367 -4.53 2.96 16.84
CA SER A 367 -3.66 3.23 15.69
C SER A 367 -3.83 2.14 14.63
N GLN A 368 -3.97 0.87 15.04
CA GLN A 368 -4.10 -0.28 14.13
C GLN A 368 -5.47 -0.34 13.44
N TRP A 369 -6.55 0.06 14.12
CA TRP A 369 -7.88 0.18 13.50
C TRP A 369 -7.91 1.17 12.33
N SER A 370 -7.23 2.32 12.47
CA SER A 370 -7.14 3.30 11.39
C SER A 370 -6.47 2.72 10.14
N GLN A 371 -5.44 1.89 10.34
CA GLN A 371 -4.73 1.23 9.27
C GLN A 371 -5.56 0.10 8.66
N PHE A 372 -6.30 -0.68 9.47
CA PHE A 372 -7.11 -1.80 8.96
C PHE A 372 -8.26 -1.30 8.07
N LEU A 373 -8.94 -0.24 8.51
CA LEU A 373 -9.97 0.42 7.69
C LEU A 373 -9.39 1.03 6.42
N LEU A 374 -8.17 1.56 6.49
CA LEU A 374 -7.48 2.06 5.32
C LEU A 374 -7.22 0.95 4.29
N VAL A 375 -6.75 -0.21 4.74
CA VAL A 375 -6.56 -1.37 3.86
C VAL A 375 -7.89 -1.80 3.24
N GLY A 376 -8.98 -1.78 4.00
CA GLY A 376 -10.33 -1.94 3.49
C GLY A 376 -10.68 -0.92 2.40
N ALA A 377 -10.40 0.37 2.62
CA ALA A 377 -10.61 1.44 1.65
C ALA A 377 -9.87 1.21 0.33
N ILE A 378 -8.56 0.96 0.43
CA ILE A 378 -7.68 0.73 -0.72
C ILE A 378 -8.16 -0.50 -1.49
N THR A 379 -8.51 -1.56 -0.77
CA THR A 379 -9.09 -2.80 -1.34
C THR A 379 -10.38 -2.51 -2.09
N SER A 380 -11.29 -1.74 -1.51
CA SER A 380 -12.54 -1.41 -2.17
C SER A 380 -12.34 -0.54 -3.40
N VAL A 381 -11.53 0.53 -3.33
CA VAL A 381 -11.23 1.37 -4.50
C VAL A 381 -10.55 0.56 -5.60
N TYR A 382 -9.67 -0.38 -5.23
CA TYR A 382 -9.05 -1.30 -6.17
C TYR A 382 -10.09 -2.21 -6.86
N ILE A 383 -10.97 -2.88 -6.10
CA ILE A 383 -12.05 -3.71 -6.68
C ILE A 383 -12.95 -2.86 -7.59
N LEU A 384 -13.26 -1.65 -7.16
CA LEU A 384 -14.05 -0.70 -7.92
C LEU A 384 -13.33 -0.19 -9.18
N ASN A 385 -12.00 -0.07 -9.17
CA ASN A 385 -11.22 0.22 -10.36
C ASN A 385 -11.34 -0.91 -11.38
N ILE A 386 -11.27 -2.16 -10.92
CA ILE A 386 -11.46 -3.34 -11.76
C ILE A 386 -12.90 -3.39 -12.31
N TYR A 387 -13.90 -3.03 -11.50
CA TYR A 387 -15.29 -2.89 -11.96
C TYR A 387 -15.39 -1.94 -13.14
N LEU A 388 -14.80 -0.76 -13.01
CA LEU A 388 -14.78 0.27 -14.05
C LEU A 388 -14.03 -0.20 -15.31
N ILE A 389 -12.96 -0.99 -15.13
CA ILE A 389 -12.23 -1.62 -16.24
C ILE A 389 -13.13 -2.59 -16.99
N ASN A 390 -13.83 -3.50 -16.31
CA ASN A 390 -14.72 -4.46 -16.98
C ASN A 390 -15.87 -3.75 -17.72
N LEU A 391 -16.45 -2.72 -17.11
CA LEU A 391 -17.49 -1.90 -17.73
C LEU A 391 -17.03 -1.24 -19.04
N SER A 392 -15.80 -0.72 -19.06
CA SER A 392 -15.21 -0.07 -20.23
C SER A 392 -14.78 -1.11 -21.28
N GLY A 393 -14.29 -2.26 -20.81
CA GLY A 393 -13.84 -3.40 -21.61
C GLY A 393 -14.98 -4.06 -22.39
N GLY A 394 -16.17 -4.20 -21.80
CA GLY A 394 -17.34 -4.78 -22.48
C GLY A 394 -17.74 -4.02 -23.76
N ILE A 395 -17.36 -2.76 -23.89
CA ILE A 395 -17.62 -1.95 -25.09
C ILE A 395 -16.49 -2.08 -26.13
N VAL A 396 -15.28 -2.46 -25.70
CA VAL A 396 -14.16 -2.85 -26.57
C VAL A 396 -14.36 -4.28 -27.09
N ASP A 397 -14.85 -5.21 -26.26
CA ASP A 397 -15.17 -6.59 -26.66
C ASP A 397 -16.27 -6.65 -27.74
N ALA A 398 -17.18 -5.67 -27.74
CA ALA A 398 -18.22 -5.54 -28.76
C ALA A 398 -17.67 -5.09 -30.14
N VAL A 399 -16.44 -4.56 -30.19
CA VAL A 399 -15.80 -4.00 -31.39
C VAL A 399 -14.58 -4.83 -31.83
N ILE A 400 -13.85 -5.44 -30.89
CA ILE A 400 -12.66 -6.25 -31.14
C ILE A 400 -12.70 -7.45 -30.19
N ASP A 401 -12.81 -8.67 -30.73
CA ASP A 401 -12.82 -9.93 -29.98
C ASP A 401 -11.43 -10.22 -29.37
N LEU A 402 -11.07 -9.47 -28.32
CA LEU A 402 -9.78 -9.50 -27.65
C LEU A 402 -9.86 -10.26 -26.31
N GLN A 403 -10.43 -11.47 -26.30
CA GLN A 403 -10.44 -12.34 -25.12
C GLN A 403 -9.04 -12.52 -24.49
N GLY A 404 -7.99 -12.48 -25.31
CA GLY A 404 -6.61 -12.50 -24.83
C GLY A 404 -6.22 -11.31 -23.95
N LEU A 405 -6.77 -10.12 -24.19
CA LEU A 405 -6.43 -8.92 -23.44
C LEU A 405 -7.01 -8.95 -22.01
N LYS A 406 -8.22 -9.49 -21.83
CA LYS A 406 -8.80 -9.76 -20.49
C LYS A 406 -7.97 -10.73 -19.66
N SER A 407 -7.46 -11.78 -20.30
CA SER A 407 -6.59 -12.77 -19.67
C SER A 407 -5.27 -12.17 -19.20
N VAL A 408 -4.66 -11.32 -20.02
CA VAL A 408 -3.44 -10.58 -19.66
C VAL A 408 -3.69 -9.59 -18.52
N ILE A 409 -4.81 -8.86 -18.55
CA ILE A 409 -5.20 -7.95 -17.47
C ILE A 409 -5.39 -8.72 -16.16
N SER A 410 -6.11 -9.84 -16.22
CA SER A 410 -6.36 -10.71 -15.05
C SER A 410 -5.08 -11.29 -14.47
N PHE A 411 -4.09 -11.61 -15.32
CA PHE A 411 -2.78 -12.05 -14.87
C PHE A 411 -1.96 -10.93 -14.23
N LEU A 412 -1.88 -9.74 -14.84
CA LEU A 412 -1.22 -8.58 -14.24
C LEU A 412 -1.83 -8.21 -12.89
N ASN A 413 -3.12 -8.46 -12.72
CA ASN A 413 -3.85 -8.21 -11.48
C ASN A 413 -3.29 -9.00 -10.29
N ILE A 414 -2.76 -10.21 -10.51
CA ILE A 414 -2.08 -10.99 -9.46
C ILE A 414 -0.89 -10.19 -8.89
N GLY A 415 -0.14 -9.51 -9.76
CA GLY A 415 0.96 -8.65 -9.35
C GLY A 415 0.51 -7.45 -8.52
N MET A 416 -0.66 -6.89 -8.86
CA MET A 416 -1.27 -5.81 -8.08
C MET A 416 -1.69 -6.29 -6.69
N VAL A 417 -2.28 -7.48 -6.57
CA VAL A 417 -2.59 -8.10 -5.26
C VAL A 417 -1.30 -8.30 -4.46
N GLY A 418 -0.22 -8.80 -5.08
CA GLY A 418 1.09 -8.94 -4.45
C GLY A 418 1.67 -7.61 -3.95
N PHE A 419 1.49 -6.53 -4.71
CA PHE A 419 1.92 -5.18 -4.30
C PHE A 419 1.15 -4.67 -3.08
N VAL A 420 -0.18 -4.82 -3.09
CA VAL A 420 -1.03 -4.45 -1.95
C VAL A 420 -0.61 -5.26 -0.72
N LEU A 421 -0.41 -6.57 -0.87
CA LEU A 421 -0.01 -7.46 0.21
C LEU A 421 1.32 -7.06 0.84
N ALA A 422 2.35 -6.75 0.04
CA ALA A 422 3.63 -6.26 0.55
C ALA A 422 3.48 -4.91 1.29
N SER A 423 2.64 -4.01 0.79
CA SER A 423 2.34 -2.74 1.44
C SER A 423 1.65 -2.90 2.80
N VAL A 424 0.69 -3.84 2.89
CA VAL A 424 0.00 -4.17 4.14
C VAL A 424 0.96 -4.82 5.13
N CYS A 425 1.74 -5.80 4.69
CA CYS A 425 2.70 -6.48 5.54
C CYS A 425 3.80 -5.55 6.07
N LEU A 426 4.26 -4.56 5.30
CA LEU A 426 5.19 -3.54 5.80
C LEU A 426 4.61 -2.72 6.97
N ARG A 427 3.29 -2.51 7.00
CA ARG A 427 2.62 -1.70 8.03
C ARG A 427 2.24 -2.49 9.27
N PHE A 428 1.84 -3.76 9.13
CA PHE A 428 1.35 -4.57 10.26
C PHE A 428 2.32 -5.65 10.70
N VAL A 429 2.91 -6.37 9.75
CA VAL A 429 3.70 -7.58 10.04
C VAL A 429 5.15 -7.25 10.34
N PHE A 430 5.76 -6.39 9.53
CA PHE A 430 7.15 -5.97 9.71
C PHE A 430 7.41 -5.32 11.09
N PRO A 431 6.61 -4.35 11.57
CA PRO A 431 6.85 -3.75 12.89
C PRO A 431 6.37 -4.64 14.05
N ALA A 432 5.71 -5.77 13.81
CA ALA A 432 5.07 -6.58 14.86
C ALA A 432 6.02 -7.05 15.98
N VAL A 433 7.31 -7.25 15.65
CA VAL A 433 8.35 -7.57 16.64
C VAL A 433 8.78 -6.32 17.41
N SER A 434 8.95 -5.19 16.71
CA SER A 434 9.35 -3.91 17.31
C SER A 434 8.27 -3.34 18.23
N LEU A 435 7.00 -3.64 17.95
CA LEU A 435 5.83 -3.24 18.75
C LEU A 435 5.77 -3.91 20.14
N GLU A 436 6.61 -4.91 20.43
CA GLU A 436 6.78 -5.37 21.82
C GLU A 436 7.42 -4.28 22.71
N GLY A 437 8.13 -3.33 22.09
CA GLY A 437 8.67 -2.15 22.74
C GLY A 437 9.54 -2.48 23.96
N GLU A 438 9.39 -1.67 25.00
CA GLU A 438 10.13 -1.83 26.25
C GLU A 438 9.77 -3.12 27.02
N ALA A 439 8.65 -3.78 26.71
CA ALA A 439 8.22 -5.01 27.36
C ALA A 439 8.93 -6.28 26.83
N VAL A 440 9.85 -6.14 25.88
CA VAL A 440 10.56 -7.28 25.25
C VAL A 440 11.31 -8.16 26.26
N TRP A 441 11.76 -7.61 27.39
CA TRP A 441 12.46 -8.36 28.43
C TRP A 441 11.58 -9.45 29.05
N ILE A 442 10.26 -9.23 29.13
CA ILE A 442 9.29 -10.22 29.66
C ILE A 442 9.30 -11.46 28.75
N ILE A 443 9.27 -11.25 27.43
CA ILE A 443 9.30 -12.33 26.45
C ILE A 443 10.64 -13.07 26.51
N ARG A 444 11.76 -12.34 26.64
CA ARG A 444 13.10 -12.94 26.77
C ARG A 444 13.28 -13.76 28.06
N SER A 445 12.60 -13.37 29.14
CA SER A 445 12.61 -14.12 30.41
C SER A 445 11.64 -15.29 30.44
N SER A 446 10.70 -15.35 29.49
CA SER A 446 9.71 -16.42 29.42
C SER A 446 10.30 -17.69 28.78
N PRO A 447 9.76 -18.89 29.07
CA PRO A 447 10.21 -20.16 28.47
C PRO A 447 9.72 -20.31 27.02
N ILE A 448 9.81 -19.24 26.22
CA ILE A 448 9.40 -19.19 24.81
C ILE A 448 10.66 -18.96 23.98
N THR A 449 10.99 -19.90 23.09
CA THR A 449 12.14 -19.75 22.20
C THR A 449 11.88 -18.66 21.15
N ALA A 450 12.94 -18.04 20.62
CA ALA A 450 12.82 -17.05 19.54
C ALA A 450 12.09 -17.62 18.32
N ARG A 451 12.28 -18.91 18.02
CA ARG A 451 11.56 -19.62 16.95
C ARG A 451 10.06 -19.66 17.21
N GLU A 452 9.66 -19.95 18.44
CA GLU A 452 8.25 -20.05 18.82
C GLU A 452 7.57 -18.69 18.84
N PHE A 453 8.30 -17.66 19.27
CA PHE A 453 7.86 -16.27 19.22
C PHE A 453 7.65 -15.77 17.78
N LEU A 454 8.57 -16.03 16.86
CA LEU A 454 8.39 -15.62 15.46
C LEU A 454 7.25 -16.39 14.77
N ARG A 455 7.09 -17.68 15.09
CA ARG A 455 5.97 -18.47 14.57
C ARG A 455 4.63 -17.96 15.07
N SER A 456 4.50 -17.63 16.35
CA SER A 456 3.25 -17.08 16.89
C SER A 456 2.89 -15.75 16.21
N LYS A 457 3.88 -14.88 15.97
CA LYS A 457 3.69 -13.66 15.18
C LYS A 457 3.21 -13.95 13.77
N LEU A 458 3.87 -14.87 13.06
CA LEU A 458 3.47 -15.24 11.70
C LEU A 458 2.02 -15.73 11.65
N TRP A 459 1.63 -16.66 12.52
CA TRP A 459 0.27 -17.19 12.57
C TRP A 459 -0.78 -16.12 12.89
N THR A 460 -0.46 -15.16 13.76
CA THR A 460 -1.36 -14.05 14.12
C THR A 460 -1.78 -13.23 12.91
N TYR A 461 -0.84 -12.92 12.01
CA TYR A 461 -1.10 -12.09 10.84
C TYR A 461 -1.45 -12.88 9.59
N LEU A 462 -1.03 -14.15 9.49
CA LEU A 462 -1.24 -14.97 8.28
C LEU A 462 -2.72 -15.16 7.95
N ILE A 463 -3.56 -15.45 8.95
CA ILE A 463 -4.99 -15.71 8.73
C ILE A 463 -5.71 -14.46 8.19
N PRO A 464 -5.62 -13.27 8.84
CA PRO A 464 -6.20 -12.04 8.28
C PRO A 464 -5.68 -11.70 6.88
N LEU A 465 -4.40 -11.92 6.62
CA LEU A 465 -3.80 -11.62 5.31
C LEU A 465 -4.28 -12.56 4.22
N LEU A 466 -4.42 -13.86 4.51
CA LEU A 466 -4.98 -14.83 3.55
C LEU A 466 -6.44 -14.51 3.21
N LEU A 467 -7.23 -14.09 4.20
CA LEU A 467 -8.61 -13.66 3.97
C LEU A 467 -8.66 -12.41 3.10
N LEU A 468 -7.84 -11.39 3.43
CA LEU A 468 -7.77 -10.16 2.65
C LEU A 468 -7.35 -10.43 1.20
N ALA A 469 -6.24 -11.15 1.02
CA ALA A 469 -5.66 -11.39 -0.30
C ALA A 469 -6.52 -12.34 -1.14
N GLY A 470 -7.08 -13.39 -0.51
CA GLY A 470 -8.02 -14.30 -1.15
C GLY A 470 -9.30 -13.60 -1.60
N LEU A 471 -9.89 -12.75 -0.76
CA LEU A 471 -11.06 -11.95 -1.13
C LEU A 471 -10.76 -10.97 -2.26
N LEU A 472 -9.62 -10.26 -2.19
CA LEU A 472 -9.15 -9.38 -3.26
C LEU A 472 -8.99 -10.12 -4.58
N SER A 473 -8.30 -11.27 -4.57
CA SER A 473 -8.05 -12.07 -5.76
C SER A 473 -9.35 -12.62 -6.35
N ALA A 474 -10.19 -13.28 -5.54
CA ALA A 474 -11.42 -13.89 -6.00
C ALA A 474 -12.44 -12.87 -6.53
N THR A 475 -12.62 -11.75 -5.83
CA THR A 475 -13.50 -10.68 -6.31
C THR A 475 -12.99 -10.08 -7.60
N SER A 476 -11.68 -9.89 -7.73
CA SER A 476 -11.08 -9.36 -8.96
C SER A 476 -11.25 -10.29 -10.15
N THR A 477 -10.94 -11.59 -9.99
CA THR A 477 -11.05 -12.58 -11.08
C THR A 477 -12.49 -12.81 -11.50
N TRP A 478 -13.42 -12.81 -10.53
CA TRP A 478 -14.85 -12.85 -10.81
C TRP A 478 -15.31 -11.62 -11.60
N LEU A 479 -14.85 -10.44 -11.19
CA LEU A 479 -15.26 -9.18 -11.80
C LEU A 479 -14.66 -8.94 -13.18
N LEU A 480 -13.51 -9.54 -13.47
CA LEU A 480 -12.87 -9.52 -14.79
C LEU A 480 -13.39 -10.62 -15.73
N GLU A 481 -14.31 -11.48 -15.26
CA GLU A 481 -14.80 -12.65 -15.99
C GLU A 481 -13.64 -13.53 -16.48
N ALA A 482 -12.62 -13.72 -15.63
CA ALA A 482 -11.41 -14.43 -16.01
C ALA A 482 -11.67 -15.93 -16.23
N HIS A 483 -10.97 -16.53 -17.20
CA HIS A 483 -11.04 -17.98 -17.45
C HIS A 483 -10.72 -18.79 -16.18
N ALA A 484 -11.33 -19.99 -16.07
CA ALA A 484 -11.22 -20.84 -14.89
C ALA A 484 -9.77 -21.18 -14.52
N PHE A 485 -8.90 -21.41 -15.53
CA PHE A 485 -7.48 -21.67 -15.31
C PHE A 485 -6.76 -20.47 -14.65
N ILE A 486 -6.98 -19.25 -15.15
CA ILE A 486 -6.37 -18.03 -14.60
C ILE A 486 -6.86 -17.77 -13.19
N SER A 487 -8.15 -18.01 -12.91
CA SER A 487 -8.72 -17.91 -11.57
C SER A 487 -8.07 -18.90 -10.59
N TRP A 488 -7.85 -20.14 -11.02
CA TRP A 488 -7.19 -21.15 -10.19
C TRP A 488 -5.71 -20.81 -9.91
N VAL A 489 -4.96 -20.44 -10.96
CA VAL A 489 -3.56 -19.97 -10.81
C VAL A 489 -3.54 -18.79 -9.83
N SER A 490 -4.37 -17.77 -10.04
CA SER A 490 -4.46 -16.59 -9.16
C SER A 490 -4.72 -16.95 -7.70
N ALA A 491 -5.61 -17.92 -7.43
CA ALA A 491 -5.93 -18.35 -6.07
C ALA A 491 -4.72 -19.02 -5.40
N VAL A 492 -4.03 -19.94 -6.09
CA VAL A 492 -2.86 -20.64 -5.57
C VAL A 492 -1.70 -19.67 -5.36
N THR A 493 -1.42 -18.82 -6.35
CA THR A 493 -0.35 -17.82 -6.30
C THR A 493 -0.53 -16.88 -5.13
N VAL A 494 -1.75 -16.40 -4.87
CA VAL A 494 -2.01 -15.46 -3.78
C VAL A 494 -1.80 -16.11 -2.41
N ILE A 495 -2.14 -17.39 -2.24
CA ILE A 495 -1.83 -18.12 -1.00
C ILE A 495 -0.32 -18.20 -0.80
N LEU A 496 0.43 -18.58 -1.83
CA LEU A 496 1.89 -18.67 -1.79
C LEU A 496 2.54 -17.31 -1.51
N MET A 497 2.11 -16.26 -2.22
CA MET A 497 2.59 -14.89 -2.01
C MET A 497 2.32 -14.43 -0.58
N THR A 498 1.15 -14.73 -0.02
CA THR A 498 0.81 -14.37 1.37
C THR A 498 1.75 -15.02 2.37
N LEU A 499 2.07 -16.31 2.18
CA LEU A 499 3.03 -17.03 3.01
C LEU A 499 4.45 -16.43 2.88
N GLY A 500 4.92 -16.19 1.65
CA GLY A 500 6.25 -15.65 1.39
C GLY A 500 6.43 -14.24 1.93
N VAL A 501 5.51 -13.33 1.58
CA VAL A 501 5.54 -11.91 1.98
C VAL A 501 5.31 -11.73 3.48
N GLY A 502 4.43 -12.54 4.09
CA GLY A 502 4.22 -12.55 5.55
C GLY A 502 5.44 -13.04 6.32
N ALA A 503 6.04 -14.16 5.89
CA ALA A 503 7.25 -14.70 6.50
C ALA A 503 8.47 -13.77 6.35
N MET A 504 8.63 -13.14 5.18
CA MET A 504 9.61 -12.06 4.99
C MET A 504 9.38 -10.90 5.96
N GLY A 505 8.12 -10.52 6.20
CA GLY A 505 7.76 -9.40 7.07
C GLY A 505 8.21 -9.66 8.50
N VAL A 506 7.81 -10.81 9.06
CA VAL A 506 8.19 -11.21 10.42
C VAL A 506 9.70 -11.41 10.54
N GLY A 507 10.32 -12.11 9.58
CA GLY A 507 11.74 -12.43 9.61
C GLY A 507 12.65 -11.20 9.51
N LEU A 508 12.37 -10.29 8.57
CA LEU A 508 13.13 -9.05 8.42
C LEU A 508 12.85 -8.05 9.54
N GLY A 509 11.61 -8.00 10.04
CA GLY A 509 11.25 -7.20 11.22
C GLY A 509 11.98 -7.66 12.50
N ALA A 510 12.21 -8.97 12.63
CA ALA A 510 13.00 -9.56 13.71
C ALA A 510 14.51 -9.34 13.55
N MET A 511 15.00 -9.20 12.32
CA MET A 511 16.42 -8.96 12.04
C MET A 511 16.83 -7.51 12.32
N TYR A 512 15.90 -6.56 12.23
CA TYR A 512 16.11 -5.14 12.55
C TYR A 512 15.07 -4.62 13.54
N PRO A 513 15.02 -5.18 14.77
CA PRO A 513 14.03 -4.76 15.72
C PRO A 513 14.40 -3.39 16.27
N ASP A 514 13.42 -2.49 16.35
CA ASP A 514 13.59 -1.19 16.99
C ASP A 514 12.55 -0.99 18.08
N PHE A 515 12.91 -1.42 19.29
CA PHE A 515 12.05 -1.40 20.47
C PHE A 515 11.86 0.01 21.07
N ARG A 516 12.54 1.03 20.56
CA ARG A 516 12.48 2.40 21.09
C ARG A 516 11.40 3.27 20.41
N TYR A 517 10.77 2.79 19.34
CA TYR A 517 9.72 3.53 18.63
C TYR A 517 8.31 3.02 18.98
N GLU A 518 7.39 3.95 19.25
CA GLU A 518 5.99 3.62 19.57
C GLU A 518 5.08 3.57 18.34
N ASN A 519 5.46 4.23 17.24
CA ASN A 519 4.63 4.32 16.04
C ASN A 519 5.08 3.32 14.96
N ALA A 520 4.24 2.33 14.68
CA ALA A 520 4.44 1.34 13.61
C ALA A 520 4.83 1.99 12.26
N ALA A 521 4.16 3.09 11.88
CA ALA A 521 4.41 3.79 10.62
C ALA A 521 5.85 4.32 10.47
N ARG A 522 6.52 4.66 11.57
CA ARG A 522 7.93 5.09 11.54
C ARG A 522 8.89 3.91 11.42
N VAL A 523 8.57 2.80 12.08
CA VAL A 523 9.34 1.55 11.95
C VAL A 523 9.30 1.05 10.49
N SER A 524 8.19 1.23 9.79
CA SER A 524 8.07 0.92 8.35
C SER A 524 8.96 1.78 7.45
N MET A 525 9.32 3.01 7.87
CA MET A 525 10.25 3.89 7.14
C MET A 525 11.72 3.66 7.53
N SER A 526 11.97 2.68 8.41
CA SER A 526 13.32 2.28 8.74
C SER A 526 14.02 1.64 7.54
N TYR A 527 15.34 1.56 7.64
CA TYR A 527 16.17 0.83 6.69
C TYR A 527 15.69 -0.62 6.47
N GLY A 528 15.29 -1.33 7.54
CA GLY A 528 14.77 -2.70 7.45
C GLY A 528 13.46 -2.76 6.66
N GLY A 529 12.60 -1.73 6.78
CA GLY A 529 11.37 -1.60 6.02
C GLY A 529 11.61 -1.41 4.53
N VAL A 530 12.63 -0.62 4.15
CA VAL A 530 13.05 -0.46 2.75
C VAL A 530 13.56 -1.78 2.17
N LEU A 531 14.42 -2.49 2.91
CA LEU A 531 14.95 -3.79 2.47
C LEU A 531 13.84 -4.83 2.33
N TYR A 532 12.91 -4.88 3.29
CA TYR A 532 11.72 -5.71 3.20
C TYR A 532 10.92 -5.41 1.94
N MET A 533 10.71 -4.13 1.64
CA MET A 533 9.95 -3.73 0.47
C MET A 533 10.62 -4.17 -0.84
N LEU A 534 11.93 -3.94 -0.98
CA LEU A 534 12.67 -4.35 -2.17
C LEU A 534 12.66 -5.87 -2.36
N LEU A 535 12.90 -6.64 -1.29
CA LEU A 535 12.92 -8.10 -1.36
C LEU A 535 11.52 -8.68 -1.65
N SER A 536 10.47 -8.16 -1.01
CA SER A 536 9.10 -8.62 -1.26
C SER A 536 8.64 -8.28 -2.67
N MET A 537 8.99 -7.11 -3.21
CA MET A 537 8.70 -6.74 -4.59
C MET A 537 9.48 -7.58 -5.60
N CYS A 538 10.76 -7.86 -5.36
CA CYS A 538 11.55 -8.79 -6.19
C CYS A 538 10.92 -10.19 -6.20
N TYR A 539 10.50 -10.67 -5.03
CA TYR A 539 9.84 -11.96 -4.90
C TYR A 539 8.51 -11.99 -5.67
N VAL A 540 7.64 -11.00 -5.48
CA VAL A 540 6.37 -10.89 -6.23
C VAL A 540 6.64 -10.87 -7.73
N GLY A 541 7.58 -10.04 -8.19
CA GLY A 541 7.98 -9.97 -9.59
C GLY A 541 8.53 -11.29 -10.13
N ALA A 542 9.38 -11.99 -9.37
CA ALA A 542 9.93 -13.28 -9.75
C ALA A 542 8.83 -14.36 -9.87
N VAL A 543 7.87 -14.39 -8.93
CA VAL A 543 6.71 -15.30 -9.02
C VAL A 543 5.91 -15.03 -10.30
N LEU A 544 5.62 -13.76 -10.61
CA LEU A 544 4.91 -13.40 -11.84
C LEU A 544 5.70 -13.80 -13.09
N VAL A 545 7.02 -13.60 -13.12
CA VAL A 545 7.83 -13.99 -14.29
C VAL A 545 7.80 -15.51 -14.50
N ILE A 546 7.86 -16.30 -13.43
CA ILE A 546 7.76 -17.76 -13.50
C ILE A 546 6.37 -18.18 -13.98
N GLU A 547 5.31 -17.56 -13.49
CA GLU A 547 3.92 -17.89 -13.83
C GLU A 547 3.45 -17.35 -15.19
N ALA A 548 4.14 -16.36 -15.73
CA ALA A 548 3.87 -15.85 -17.07
C ALA A 548 4.01 -16.95 -18.13
N LEU A 549 4.91 -17.92 -17.92
CA LEU A 549 5.08 -19.05 -18.83
C LEU A 549 3.83 -19.95 -18.88
N PRO A 550 3.32 -20.51 -17.75
CA PRO A 550 2.06 -21.24 -17.74
C PRO A 550 0.89 -20.50 -18.37
N VAL A 551 0.73 -19.22 -18.04
CA VAL A 551 -0.37 -18.40 -18.54
C VAL A 551 -0.24 -18.18 -20.04
N TYR A 552 0.96 -17.89 -20.54
CA TYR A 552 1.22 -17.74 -21.97
C TYR A 552 0.96 -19.04 -22.75
N LEU A 553 1.43 -20.18 -22.24
CA LEU A 553 1.22 -21.47 -22.88
C LEU A 553 -0.26 -21.82 -22.96
N TYR A 554 -0.99 -21.59 -21.87
CA TYR A 554 -2.43 -21.81 -21.82
C TYR A 554 -3.18 -20.89 -22.81
N MET A 555 -2.88 -19.59 -22.80
CA MET A 555 -3.51 -18.65 -23.72
C MET A 555 -3.23 -18.98 -25.20
N ARG A 556 -2.00 -19.39 -25.51
CA ARG A 556 -1.63 -19.81 -26.87
C ARG A 556 -2.41 -21.05 -27.29
N ALA A 557 -2.55 -22.03 -26.41
CA ALA A 557 -3.33 -23.24 -26.68
C ALA A 557 -4.81 -22.92 -26.94
N GLU A 558 -5.39 -22.02 -26.14
CA GLU A 558 -6.79 -21.61 -26.29
C GLU A 558 -7.03 -20.80 -27.58
N LEU A 559 -6.16 -19.84 -27.91
CA LEU A 559 -6.24 -19.05 -29.15
C LEU A 559 -6.01 -19.90 -30.41
N SER A 560 -5.19 -20.95 -30.33
CA SER A 560 -4.88 -21.82 -31.47
C SER A 560 -5.82 -23.01 -31.62
N GLY A 561 -6.71 -23.23 -30.64
CA GLY A 561 -7.57 -24.42 -30.56
C GLY A 561 -6.80 -25.73 -30.40
N GLN A 562 -5.49 -25.69 -30.10
CA GLN A 562 -4.64 -26.87 -30.00
C GLN A 562 -4.56 -27.38 -28.57
N VAL A 563 -4.53 -28.70 -28.41
CA VAL A 563 -4.33 -29.33 -27.10
C VAL A 563 -2.87 -29.19 -26.70
N LEU A 564 -2.63 -28.74 -25.45
CA LEU A 564 -1.28 -28.62 -24.86
C LEU A 564 -0.49 -29.93 -25.02
N GLY A 565 0.68 -29.84 -25.65
CA GLY A 565 1.61 -30.96 -25.81
C GLY A 565 2.18 -31.44 -24.47
N MET A 566 2.72 -32.65 -24.43
CA MET A 566 3.30 -33.22 -23.19
C MET A 566 4.42 -32.34 -22.63
N THR A 567 5.29 -31.81 -23.49
CA THR A 567 6.39 -30.90 -23.11
C THR A 567 5.90 -29.60 -22.47
N GLU A 568 4.81 -29.02 -23.00
CA GLU A 568 4.19 -27.80 -22.48
C GLU A 568 3.54 -28.04 -21.12
N ARG A 569 2.90 -29.20 -20.93
CA ARG A 569 2.37 -29.62 -19.62
C ARG A 569 3.47 -29.80 -18.59
N TYR A 570 4.58 -30.43 -18.96
CA TYR A 570 5.75 -30.53 -18.08
C TYR A 570 6.32 -29.16 -17.72
N ALA A 571 6.42 -28.23 -18.68
CA ALA A 571 6.87 -26.87 -18.42
C ALA A 571 5.97 -26.13 -17.40
N ILE A 572 4.66 -26.30 -17.49
CA ILE A 572 3.69 -25.75 -16.52
C ILE A 572 3.96 -26.30 -15.11
N VAL A 573 4.09 -27.63 -14.97
CA VAL A 573 4.34 -28.27 -13.66
C VAL A 573 5.68 -27.82 -13.06
N VAL A 574 6.73 -27.72 -13.89
CA VAL A 574 8.04 -27.23 -13.45
C VAL A 574 7.97 -25.78 -12.99
N ALA A 575 7.26 -24.91 -13.71
CA ALA A 575 7.08 -23.52 -13.32
C ALA A 575 6.33 -23.39 -11.98
N LEU A 576 5.22 -24.11 -11.81
CA LEU A 576 4.48 -24.13 -10.54
C LEU A 576 5.33 -24.68 -9.38
N GLY A 577 6.11 -25.73 -9.62
CA GLY A 577 7.06 -26.26 -8.64
C GLY A 577 8.15 -25.25 -8.27
N ALA A 578 8.68 -24.51 -9.25
CA ALA A 578 9.65 -23.45 -9.02
C ALA A 578 9.06 -22.31 -8.17
N THR A 579 7.81 -21.93 -8.37
CA THR A 579 7.12 -20.94 -7.53
C THR A 579 7.02 -21.39 -6.07
N VAL A 580 6.71 -22.67 -5.82
CA VAL A 580 6.64 -23.22 -4.46
C VAL A 580 8.02 -23.19 -3.78
N ILE A 581 9.07 -23.61 -4.50
CA ILE A 581 10.45 -23.59 -3.98
C ILE A 581 10.89 -22.17 -3.68
N LEU A 582 10.64 -21.23 -4.59
CA LEU A 582 10.95 -19.82 -4.40
C LEU A 582 10.24 -19.25 -3.17
N THR A 583 8.96 -19.60 -2.98
CA THR A 583 8.17 -19.18 -1.81
C THR A 583 8.72 -19.76 -0.52
N ALA A 584 9.08 -21.04 -0.51
CA ALA A 584 9.70 -21.68 0.65
C ALA A 584 11.04 -21.01 1.01
N ALA A 585 11.88 -20.71 0.01
CA ALA A 585 13.15 -20.00 0.22
C ALA A 585 12.92 -18.56 0.73
N ALA A 586 12.00 -17.82 0.11
CA ALA A 586 11.65 -16.46 0.50
C ALA A 586 11.10 -16.37 1.93
N GLY A 587 10.37 -17.38 2.39
CA GLY A 587 9.89 -17.42 3.77
C GLY A 587 10.91 -17.94 4.79
N TRP A 588 11.62 -19.03 4.46
CA TRP A 588 12.51 -19.72 5.39
C TRP A 588 13.77 -18.92 5.72
N ILE A 589 14.42 -18.33 4.72
CA ILE A 589 15.71 -17.64 4.90
C ILE A 589 15.57 -16.43 5.85
N PRO A 590 14.60 -15.51 5.68
CA PRO A 590 14.43 -14.39 6.59
C PRO A 590 13.99 -14.81 7.99
N LEU A 591 13.15 -15.84 8.13
CA LEU A 591 12.73 -16.34 9.44
C LEU A 591 13.92 -16.92 10.22
N GLN A 592 14.79 -17.69 9.56
CA GLN A 592 16.01 -18.23 10.19
C GLN A 592 16.97 -17.11 10.61
N ARG A 593 17.20 -16.12 9.74
CA ARG A 593 18.05 -14.96 10.06
C ARG A 593 17.46 -14.09 11.17
N GLY A 594 16.15 -13.87 11.15
CA GLY A 594 15.43 -13.16 12.21
C GLY A 594 15.53 -13.89 13.55
N ARG A 595 15.43 -15.23 13.55
CA ARG A 595 15.64 -16.05 14.76
C ARG A 595 17.05 -15.85 15.33
N GLN A 596 18.08 -16.00 14.49
CA GLN A 596 19.47 -15.84 14.90
C GLN A 596 19.76 -14.44 15.46
N ALA A 597 19.17 -13.40 14.86
CA ALA A 597 19.31 -12.02 15.32
C ALA A 597 18.68 -11.78 16.70
N LEU A 598 17.59 -12.48 17.03
CA LEU A 598 16.95 -12.39 18.34
C LEU A 598 17.69 -13.21 19.42
N GLU A 599 18.28 -14.35 19.05
CA GLU A 599 19.04 -15.23 19.96
C GLU A 599 20.41 -14.62 20.31
N ASN A 600 21.07 -13.97 19.35
CA ASN A 600 22.37 -13.33 19.52
C ASN A 600 22.27 -11.81 19.31
N PRO A 601 21.72 -11.05 20.28
CA PRO A 601 21.74 -9.60 20.22
C PRO A 601 23.19 -9.11 20.37
N GLY A 602 23.87 -8.91 19.24
CA GLY A 602 25.25 -8.42 19.16
C GLY A 602 25.42 -6.98 19.59
#